data_AF-A0A4Q2ZE46-F1
#
_entry.id   AF-A0A4Q2ZE46-F1
#
_cell.length_a   1.000
_cell.length_b   1.000
_cell.length_c   1.000
_cell.angle_alpha   90.00
_cell.angle_beta   90.00
_cell.angle_gamma   90.00
#
_symmetry.space_group_name_H-M   'P 1'
#
loop_
_entity.id
_entity.type
_entity.pdbx_description
1 polymer ?
#
loop_
_entity_poly.entity_id
_entity_poly.type
_entity_poly.pdbx_seq_one_letter_code
_entity_poly.pdbx_strand_id
1 'polypeptide(L)'
;MKALFLLLLASLAAAAGELRVAAAASLAESVKEVGAAYQKAHGTKVTPVLAASNVLARQIEEGAPIDVFISADEATMQKVEKAQLVQGVTKLLTNSLVVVVPNDSDAKVSGGADLANFKRISIGDPVAVPAGVYAKTWLTGQNLWESIGPK
;
A
#
# COMPACT_ATOMS: atom_id res chain seq x y z
N MET A 1 64.02 21.25 -5.92
CA MET A 1 62.93 21.01 -4.95
C MET A 1 61.88 20.16 -5.64
N LYS A 2 61.64 18.93 -5.16
CA LYS A 2 60.74 17.96 -5.79
C LYS A 2 59.29 18.33 -5.48
N ALA A 3 58.49 18.57 -6.51
CA ALA A 3 57.04 18.71 -6.40
C ALA A 3 56.44 17.32 -6.19
N LEU A 4 55.86 17.10 -5.00
CA LEU A 4 55.11 15.90 -4.67
C LEU A 4 53.63 16.19 -4.91
N PHE A 5 53.12 15.78 -6.08
CA PHE A 5 51.71 15.88 -6.42
C PHE A 5 51.00 14.64 -5.84
N LEU A 6 50.33 14.82 -4.70
CA LEU A 6 49.55 13.77 -4.05
C LEU A 6 48.20 13.66 -4.78
N LEU A 7 48.06 12.66 -5.66
CA LEU A 7 46.79 12.35 -6.30
C LEU A 7 45.86 11.74 -5.24
N LEU A 8 44.94 12.55 -4.71
CA LEU A 8 43.88 12.07 -3.83
C LEU A 8 42.87 11.30 -4.70
N LEU A 9 43.01 9.98 -4.76
CA LEU A 9 41.96 9.08 -5.25
C LEU A 9 40.81 9.12 -4.24
N ALA A 10 39.94 10.13 -4.36
CA ALA A 10 38.62 10.08 -3.76
C ALA A 10 37.88 8.93 -4.45
N SER A 11 37.84 7.77 -3.78
CA SER A 11 36.90 6.73 -4.13
C SER A 11 35.51 7.36 -4.04
N LEU A 12 34.88 7.64 -5.18
CA LEU A 12 33.42 7.72 -5.23
C LEU A 12 32.94 6.31 -4.86
N ALA A 13 32.80 6.04 -3.57
CA ALA A 13 31.86 5.03 -3.13
C ALA A 13 30.54 5.47 -3.75
N ALA A 14 30.07 4.75 -4.77
CA ALA A 14 28.76 4.97 -5.34
C ALA A 14 27.79 4.94 -4.16
N ALA A 15 27.26 6.11 -3.78
CA ALA A 15 26.33 6.20 -2.68
C ALA A 15 25.14 5.33 -3.07
N ALA A 16 24.97 4.20 -2.38
CA ALA A 16 23.82 3.34 -2.58
C ALA A 16 22.57 4.20 -2.37
N GLY A 17 21.81 4.43 -3.44
CA GLY A 17 20.59 5.22 -3.38
C GLY A 17 19.58 4.55 -2.45
N GLU A 18 18.74 5.35 -1.80
CA GLU A 18 17.57 4.87 -1.07
C GLU A 18 16.32 5.30 -1.83
N LEU A 19 15.38 4.36 -2.02
CA LEU A 19 14.04 4.63 -2.54
C LEU A 19 13.02 4.43 -1.42
N ARG A 20 12.24 5.45 -1.11
CA ARG A 20 11.11 5.39 -0.18
C ARG A 20 9.85 5.05 -0.95
N VAL A 21 9.34 3.84 -0.70
CA VAL A 21 8.17 3.30 -1.40
C VAL A 21 7.00 3.31 -0.45
N ALA A 22 6.10 4.30 -0.59
CA ALA A 22 4.82 4.31 0.10
C ALA A 22 3.88 3.31 -0.57
N ALA A 23 3.51 2.24 0.13
CA ALA A 23 2.65 1.20 -0.42
C ALA A 23 1.49 0.88 0.52
N ALA A 24 0.32 0.66 -0.06
CA ALA A 24 -0.85 0.21 0.67
C ALA A 24 -0.53 -1.02 1.52
N ALA A 25 -1.06 -1.07 2.74
CA ALA A 25 -0.76 -2.11 3.73
C ALA A 25 -0.94 -3.55 3.20
N SER A 26 -1.85 -3.77 2.24
CA SER A 26 -2.06 -5.06 1.57
C SER A 26 -0.87 -5.55 0.73
N LEU A 27 0.13 -4.70 0.49
CA LEU A 27 1.33 -5.01 -0.30
C LEU A 27 2.58 -5.19 0.57
N ALA A 28 2.43 -5.26 1.90
CA ALA A 28 3.54 -5.27 2.85
C ALA A 28 4.57 -6.37 2.54
N GLU A 29 4.13 -7.60 2.33
CA GLU A 29 4.98 -8.75 2.03
C GLU A 29 5.59 -8.63 0.64
N SER A 30 4.77 -8.32 -0.38
CA SER A 30 5.21 -8.21 -1.77
C SER A 30 6.25 -7.11 -1.97
N VAL A 31 6.08 -5.93 -1.36
CA VAL A 31 7.04 -4.83 -1.46
C VAL A 31 8.33 -5.14 -0.72
N LYS A 32 8.28 -5.85 0.41
CA LYS A 32 9.50 -6.30 1.10
C LYS A 32 10.29 -7.28 0.24
N GLU A 33 9.60 -8.26 -0.37
CA GLU A 33 10.23 -9.25 -1.23
C GLU A 33 10.85 -8.61 -2.48
N VAL A 34 10.05 -7.83 -3.22
CA VAL A 34 10.50 -7.14 -4.43
C VAL A 34 11.60 -6.11 -4.09
N GLY A 35 11.48 -5.41 -2.97
CA GLY A 35 12.48 -4.46 -2.50
C GLY A 35 13.83 -5.11 -2.22
N ALA A 36 13.85 -6.27 -1.56
CA ALA A 36 15.06 -7.04 -1.33
C ALA A 36 15.68 -7.55 -2.65
N ALA A 37 14.86 -8.03 -3.59
CA ALA A 37 15.31 -8.44 -4.91
C ALA A 37 15.91 -7.26 -5.71
N TYR A 38 15.25 -6.10 -5.68
CA TYR A 38 15.70 -4.87 -6.33
C TYR A 38 17.04 -4.40 -5.77
N GLN A 39 17.19 -4.40 -4.44
CA GLN A 39 18.44 -4.03 -3.78
C GLN A 39 19.58 -4.98 -4.16
N LYS A 40 19.32 -6.30 -4.24
CA LYS A 40 20.32 -7.27 -4.67
C LYS A 40 20.76 -7.06 -6.12
N ALA A 41 19.84 -6.68 -7.00
CA ALA A 41 20.11 -6.49 -8.42
C ALA A 41 20.77 -5.15 -8.74
N HIS A 42 20.43 -4.08 -8.02
CA HIS A 42 20.79 -2.71 -8.39
C HIS A 42 21.62 -1.96 -7.33
N GLY A 43 21.80 -2.54 -6.14
CA GLY A 43 22.52 -1.89 -5.03
C GLY A 43 21.73 -0.77 -4.34
N THR A 44 20.55 -0.42 -4.83
CA THR A 44 19.66 0.61 -4.28
C THR A 44 18.76 0.04 -3.19
N LYS A 45 18.80 0.60 -1.98
CA LYS A 45 17.96 0.16 -0.86
C LYS A 45 16.52 0.61 -1.09
N VAL A 46 15.57 -0.31 -0.94
CA VAL A 46 14.13 0.01 -0.94
C VAL A 46 13.64 0.05 0.50
N THR A 47 13.16 1.21 0.93
CA THR A 47 12.60 1.45 2.27
C THR A 47 11.08 1.58 2.16
N PRO A 48 10.31 0.55 2.54
CA PRO A 48 8.86 0.59 2.48
C PRO A 48 8.25 1.48 3.58
N VAL A 49 7.26 2.28 3.21
CA VAL A 49 6.37 3.02 4.12
C VAL A 49 4.96 2.46 3.94
N LEU A 50 4.46 1.76 4.97
CA LEU A 50 3.23 0.98 4.88
C LEU A 50 2.14 1.59 5.74
N ALA A 51 1.00 1.91 5.12
CA ALA A 51 -0.23 2.31 5.80
C ALA A 51 -1.42 2.13 4.85
N ALA A 52 -2.62 2.55 5.27
CA ALA A 52 -3.75 2.65 4.35
C ALA A 52 -3.47 3.70 3.27
N SER A 53 -3.91 3.46 2.03
CA SER A 53 -3.61 4.34 0.88
C SER A 53 -3.96 5.80 1.14
N ASN A 54 -5.10 6.07 1.79
CA ASN A 54 -5.56 7.41 2.12
C ASN A 54 -4.64 8.13 3.12
N VAL A 55 -4.06 7.39 4.07
CA VAL A 55 -3.10 7.94 5.03
C VAL A 55 -1.79 8.30 4.32
N LEU A 56 -1.30 7.41 3.44
CA LEU A 56 -0.10 7.66 2.66
C LEU A 56 -0.28 8.84 1.70
N ALA A 57 -1.41 8.93 1.00
CA ALA A 57 -1.73 10.06 0.13
C ALA A 57 -1.71 11.38 0.90
N ARG A 58 -2.32 11.41 2.09
CA ARG A 58 -2.28 12.59 2.96
C ARG A 58 -0.85 12.95 3.38
N GLN A 59 -0.02 11.96 3.73
CA GLN A 59 1.39 12.20 4.04
C GLN A 59 2.15 12.80 2.85
N ILE A 60 1.88 12.33 1.63
CA ILE A 60 2.47 12.87 0.39
C ILE A 60 1.99 14.32 0.17
N GLU A 61 0.70 14.60 0.36
CA GLU A 61 0.13 15.96 0.31
C GLU A 61 0.77 16.89 1.35
N GLU A 62 1.12 16.37 2.52
CA GLU A 62 1.82 17.08 3.59
C GLU A 62 3.34 17.18 3.37
N GLY A 63 3.86 16.68 2.24
CA GLY A 63 5.26 16.83 1.83
C GLY A 63 6.20 15.71 2.30
N ALA A 64 5.67 14.53 2.66
CA ALA A 64 6.51 13.37 2.95
C ALA A 64 7.40 13.02 1.75
N PRO A 65 8.71 12.77 1.94
CA PRO A 65 9.65 12.52 0.86
C PRO A 65 9.49 11.08 0.33
N ILE A 66 8.49 10.86 -0.52
CA ILE A 66 8.15 9.57 -1.11
C ILE A 66 8.57 9.56 -2.59
N ASP A 67 9.28 8.52 -3.00
CA ASP A 67 9.74 8.36 -4.39
C ASP A 67 8.73 7.58 -5.24
N VAL A 68 8.06 6.59 -4.64
CA VAL A 68 7.04 5.76 -5.30
C VAL A 68 5.83 5.61 -4.40
N PHE A 69 4.64 5.82 -4.95
CA PHE A 69 3.37 5.59 -4.28
C PHE A 69 2.58 4.47 -4.96
N ILE A 70 2.18 3.45 -4.20
CA ILE A 70 1.38 2.32 -4.67
C ILE A 70 0.08 2.27 -3.86
N SER A 71 -0.99 2.81 -4.43
CA SER A 71 -2.34 2.80 -3.84
C SER A 71 -3.07 1.48 -4.12
N ALA A 72 -3.89 1.03 -3.16
CA ALA A 72 -4.85 -0.05 -3.35
C ALA A 72 -6.14 0.35 -4.10
N ASP A 73 -6.35 1.64 -4.39
CA ASP A 73 -7.48 2.09 -5.22
C ASP A 73 -7.13 3.25 -6.16
N GLU A 74 -7.96 3.39 -7.20
CA GLU A 74 -7.86 4.46 -8.18
C GLU A 74 -8.31 5.82 -7.61
N ALA A 75 -9.29 5.83 -6.71
CA ALA A 75 -9.85 7.06 -6.16
C ALA A 75 -8.83 7.87 -5.37
N THR A 76 -7.98 7.20 -4.59
CA THR A 76 -6.87 7.83 -3.86
C THR A 76 -5.77 8.28 -4.81
N MET A 77 -5.43 7.46 -5.81
CA MET A 77 -4.40 7.83 -6.80
C MET A 77 -4.83 9.07 -7.61
N GLN A 78 -6.10 9.18 -7.98
CA GLN A 78 -6.66 10.35 -8.65
C GLN A 78 -6.56 11.62 -7.81
N LYS A 79 -6.62 11.53 -6.47
CA LYS A 79 -6.46 12.71 -5.59
C LYS A 79 -5.04 13.26 -5.67
N VAL A 80 -4.03 12.41 -5.52
CA VAL A 80 -2.62 12.82 -5.61
C VAL A 80 -2.24 13.24 -7.03
N GLU A 81 -2.82 12.64 -8.06
CA GLU A 81 -2.65 13.07 -9.46
C GLU A 81 -3.24 14.47 -9.69
N LYS A 82 -4.47 14.73 -9.24
CA LYS A 82 -5.10 16.06 -9.34
C LYS A 82 -4.33 17.13 -8.54
N ALA A 83 -3.72 16.75 -7.43
CA ALA A 83 -2.85 17.61 -6.64
C ALA A 83 -1.46 17.82 -7.29
N GLN A 84 -1.19 17.20 -8.45
CA GLN A 84 0.08 17.28 -9.18
C GLN A 84 1.28 16.77 -8.37
N LEU A 85 1.04 15.79 -7.49
CA LEU A 85 2.05 15.21 -6.60
C LEU A 85 2.73 13.95 -7.19
N VAL A 86 2.33 13.54 -8.38
CA VAL A 86 2.89 12.39 -9.12
C VAL A 86 3.18 12.78 -10.57
N GLN A 87 4.20 12.18 -11.17
CA GLN A 87 4.61 12.46 -12.55
C GLN A 87 3.91 11.55 -13.58
N GLY A 88 3.33 10.44 -13.14
CA GLY A 88 2.60 9.50 -13.98
C GLY A 88 1.97 8.37 -13.18
N VAL A 89 0.90 7.80 -13.70
CA VAL A 89 0.15 6.72 -13.05
C VAL A 89 0.09 5.51 -13.98
N THR A 90 0.28 4.32 -13.43
CA THR A 90 0.15 3.04 -14.15
C THR A 90 -0.68 2.08 -13.32
N LYS A 91 -1.65 1.42 -13.94
CA LYS A 91 -2.39 0.32 -13.31
C LYS A 91 -1.46 -0.90 -13.23
N LEU A 92 -1.02 -1.23 -12.01
CA LEU A 92 -0.02 -2.26 -11.79
C LEU A 92 -0.63 -3.62 -11.41
N LEU A 93 -1.64 -3.61 -10.54
CA LEU A 93 -2.15 -4.81 -9.87
C LEU A 93 -3.68 -4.83 -9.87
N THR A 94 -4.25 -6.02 -9.74
CA THR A 94 -5.66 -6.25 -9.42
C THR A 94 -5.77 -7.09 -8.16
N ASN A 95 -6.95 -7.09 -7.53
CA ASN A 95 -7.21 -7.91 -6.36
C ASN A 95 -8.68 -8.35 -6.33
N SER A 96 -9.00 -9.31 -5.47
CA SER A 96 -10.37 -9.76 -5.21
C SER A 96 -10.70 -9.50 -3.74
N LEU A 97 -11.89 -8.95 -3.49
CA LEU A 97 -12.43 -8.86 -2.14
C LEU A 97 -12.87 -10.26 -1.69
N VAL A 98 -12.42 -10.70 -0.51
CA VAL A 98 -12.74 -12.01 0.04
C VAL A 98 -13.20 -11.89 1.50
N VAL A 99 -14.00 -12.85 1.93
CA VAL A 99 -14.31 -13.07 3.34
C VAL A 99 -13.34 -14.11 3.87
N VAL A 100 -12.74 -13.83 5.01
CA VAL A 100 -11.84 -14.76 5.71
C VAL A 100 -12.40 -15.06 7.10
N VAL A 101 -12.16 -16.29 7.55
CA VAL A 101 -12.47 -16.75 8.91
C VAL A 101 -11.17 -17.25 9.55
N PRO A 102 -11.07 -17.30 10.90
CA PRO A 102 -9.93 -17.91 11.56
C PRO A 102 -9.70 -19.36 11.11
N ASN A 103 -8.44 -19.78 11.02
CA ASN A 103 -8.08 -21.14 10.55
C ASN A 103 -8.63 -22.26 11.45
N ASP A 104 -8.88 -21.97 12.72
CA ASP A 104 -9.44 -22.87 13.73
C ASP A 104 -10.97 -22.76 13.84
N SER A 105 -11.62 -22.03 12.93
CA SER A 105 -13.07 -21.86 12.89
C SER A 105 -13.74 -22.91 12.01
N ASP A 106 -14.82 -23.52 12.52
CA ASP A 106 -15.72 -24.37 11.73
C ASP A 106 -16.72 -23.57 10.88
N ALA A 107 -16.65 -22.23 10.91
CA ALA A 107 -17.57 -21.37 10.20
C ALA A 107 -17.45 -21.55 8.68
N LYS A 108 -18.59 -21.78 8.02
CA LYS A 108 -18.69 -21.86 6.56
C LYS A 108 -19.40 -20.63 6.04
N VAL A 109 -18.74 -19.90 5.15
CA VAL A 109 -19.32 -18.76 4.44
C VAL A 109 -19.38 -19.12 2.96
N SER A 110 -20.58 -19.33 2.47
CA SER A 110 -20.86 -19.68 1.06
C SER A 110 -21.42 -18.51 0.27
N GLY A 111 -21.96 -17.50 0.95
CA GLY A 111 -22.45 -16.27 0.33
C GLY A 111 -22.70 -15.15 1.34
N GLY A 112 -23.11 -13.98 0.83
CA GLY A 112 -23.32 -12.80 1.66
C GLY A 112 -24.35 -12.97 2.76
N ALA A 113 -25.42 -13.73 2.53
CA ALA A 113 -26.46 -13.97 3.53
C ALA A 113 -25.90 -14.63 4.82
N ASP A 114 -24.89 -15.48 4.68
CA ASP A 114 -24.26 -16.15 5.83
C ASP A 114 -23.57 -15.15 6.77
N LEU A 115 -23.20 -13.97 6.27
CA LEU A 115 -22.55 -12.92 7.06
C LEU A 115 -23.47 -12.39 8.17
N ALA A 116 -24.79 -12.47 7.99
CA ALA A 116 -25.76 -12.08 9.02
C ALA A 116 -25.72 -12.98 10.27
N ASN A 117 -25.13 -14.18 10.17
CA ASN A 117 -24.98 -15.10 11.29
C ASN A 117 -23.82 -14.71 12.23
N PHE A 118 -22.97 -13.77 11.82
CA PHE A 118 -21.81 -13.34 12.61
C PHE A 118 -22.16 -12.14 13.47
N LYS A 119 -21.82 -12.21 14.77
CA LYS A 119 -22.04 -11.11 15.71
C LYS A 119 -21.22 -9.85 15.37
N ARG A 120 -20.04 -10.04 14.79
CA ARG A 120 -19.12 -8.97 14.41
C ARG A 120 -18.35 -9.39 13.16
N ILE A 121 -18.23 -8.45 12.23
CA ILE A 121 -17.41 -8.57 11.03
C ILE A 121 -16.40 -7.43 11.05
N SER A 122 -15.12 -7.77 10.97
CA SER A 122 -14.05 -6.77 10.89
C SER A 122 -13.87 -6.34 9.43
N ILE A 123 -13.90 -5.03 9.20
CA ILE A 123 -13.60 -4.42 7.90
C ILE A 123 -12.63 -3.25 8.11
N GLY A 124 -11.92 -2.84 7.06
CA GLY A 124 -11.22 -1.55 7.08
C GLY A 124 -12.22 -0.40 7.27
N ASP A 125 -11.75 0.79 7.67
CA ASP A 125 -12.61 1.98 7.77
C ASP A 125 -13.40 2.16 6.46
N PRO A 126 -14.74 2.07 6.52
CA PRO A 126 -15.59 2.03 5.33
C PRO A 126 -15.72 3.38 4.62
N VAL A 127 -15.19 4.45 5.21
CA VAL A 127 -15.20 5.80 4.64
C VAL A 127 -13.92 6.08 3.86
N ALA A 128 -12.79 5.56 4.34
CA ALA A 128 -11.49 6.04 3.87
C ALA A 128 -10.49 4.94 3.48
N VAL A 129 -10.54 3.76 4.11
CA VAL A 129 -9.60 2.67 3.79
C VAL A 129 -10.14 1.90 2.59
N PRO A 130 -9.35 1.70 1.51
CA PRO A 130 -9.84 1.07 0.27
C PRO A 130 -10.56 -0.26 0.50
N ALA A 131 -9.98 -1.17 1.29
CA ALA A 131 -10.60 -2.46 1.61
C ALA A 131 -11.95 -2.30 2.34
N GLY A 132 -12.08 -1.29 3.20
CA GLY A 132 -13.33 -0.94 3.87
C GLY A 132 -14.37 -0.38 2.92
N VAL A 133 -13.97 0.54 2.04
CA VAL A 133 -14.84 1.14 1.01
C VAL A 133 -15.37 0.06 0.06
N TYR A 134 -14.50 -0.87 -0.38
CA TYR A 134 -14.92 -2.01 -1.20
C TYR A 134 -15.87 -2.94 -0.45
N ALA A 135 -15.59 -3.25 0.82
CA ALA A 135 -16.48 -4.06 1.65
C ALA A 135 -17.86 -3.41 1.82
N LYS A 136 -17.92 -2.13 2.16
CA LYS A 136 -19.18 -1.38 2.26
C LYS A 136 -19.94 -1.39 0.94
N THR A 137 -19.26 -1.10 -0.18
CA THR A 137 -19.88 -1.08 -1.51
C THR A 137 -20.51 -2.42 -1.85
N TRP A 138 -19.79 -3.52 -1.61
CA TRP A 138 -20.30 -4.85 -1.85
C TRP A 138 -21.48 -5.19 -0.94
N LEU A 139 -21.37 -4.92 0.36
CA LEU A 139 -22.44 -5.17 1.34
C LEU A 139 -23.70 -4.36 1.07
N THR A 140 -23.58 -3.11 0.65
CA THR A 140 -24.72 -2.29 0.22
C THR A 140 -25.37 -2.91 -1.03
N GLY A 141 -24.57 -3.36 -2.00
CA GLY A 141 -25.08 -4.06 -3.18
C GLY A 141 -25.80 -5.38 -2.87
N GLN A 142 -25.48 -6.01 -1.74
CA GLN A 142 -26.17 -7.20 -1.23
C GLN A 142 -27.37 -6.87 -0.31
N ASN A 143 -27.68 -5.60 -0.07
CA ASN A 143 -28.67 -5.14 0.93
C ASN A 143 -28.37 -5.59 2.37
N LEU A 144 -27.08 -5.78 2.69
CA LEU A 144 -26.63 -6.25 4.00
C LEU A 144 -26.01 -5.15 4.87
N TRP A 145 -25.61 -4.02 4.28
CA TRP A 145 -24.87 -3.00 5.02
C TRP A 145 -25.58 -2.50 6.29
N GLU A 146 -26.89 -2.26 6.22
CA GLU A 146 -27.66 -1.77 7.36
C GLU A 146 -27.78 -2.79 8.50
N SER A 147 -27.67 -4.09 8.20
CA SER A 147 -27.81 -5.16 9.20
C SER A 147 -26.48 -5.58 9.83
N ILE A 148 -25.39 -5.57 9.05
CA ILE A 148 -24.07 -6.08 9.48
C ILE A 148 -22.93 -5.06 9.46
N GLY A 149 -23.20 -3.82 9.05
CA GLY A 149 -22.22 -2.75 9.12
C GLY A 149 -21.73 -2.49 10.55
N PRO A 150 -20.52 -1.94 10.73
CA PRO A 150 -20.03 -1.53 12.04
C PRO A 150 -21.00 -0.51 12.65
N LYS A 151 -21.39 -0.75 13.90
CA LYS A 151 -22.17 0.17 14.73
C LYS A 151 -21.28 1.16 15.47
#